data_AF-A0AA51M8Q0-F1
#
_entry.id   AF-A0AA51M8Q0-F1
#
_cell.length_a   1.000
_cell.length_b   1.000
_cell.length_c   1.000
_cell.angle_alpha   90.00
_cell.angle_beta   90.00
_cell.angle_gamma   90.00
#
_symmetry.space_group_name_H-M   'P 1'
#
loop_
_entity.id
_entity.type
_entity.pdbx_description
1 polymer ?
#
loop_
_entity_poly.entity_id
_entity_poly.type
_entity_poly.pdbx_seq_one_letter_code
_entity_poly.pdbx_strand_id
1 'polypeptide(L)'
;MSLRALSAELKKQGRALSADALNKIENGRPLDPGEDERDRQIRRVDVDDLVALALALQVSPTAFLLPPTIAGDVQLARGKTVSALDAWMWVTSRRPLTIPEGDDGTAVADHQIYSLPVGLRRLGKPGEPGIQTTEGFVPMPDE
;
A
#
# COMPACT_ATOMS: atom_id res chain seq x y z
N MET A 1 18.25 -3.96 -11.18
CA MET A 1 18.88 -5.23 -10.76
C MET A 1 18.40 -6.35 -11.68
N SER A 2 19.22 -7.35 -12.01
CA SER A 2 18.77 -8.50 -12.82
C SER A 2 18.01 -9.54 -11.96
N LEU A 3 17.13 -10.35 -12.56
CA LEU A 3 16.41 -11.42 -11.85
C LEU A 3 17.35 -12.42 -11.14
N ARG A 4 18.51 -12.70 -11.75
CA ARG A 4 19.54 -13.56 -11.15
C ARG A 4 20.17 -12.90 -9.91
N ALA A 5 20.47 -11.60 -9.98
CA ALA A 5 20.98 -10.86 -8.84
C ALA A 5 19.94 -10.75 -7.71
N LEU A 6 18.66 -10.54 -8.05
CA LEU A 6 17.56 -10.53 -7.09
C LEU A 6 17.40 -11.89 -6.38
N SER A 7 17.41 -12.99 -7.14
CA SER A 7 17.36 -14.35 -6.59
C SER A 7 18.55 -14.63 -5.66
N ALA A 8 19.76 -14.17 -6.02
CA ALA A 8 20.92 -14.29 -5.17
C ALA A 8 20.78 -13.49 -3.85
N GLU A 9 20.18 -12.30 -3.88
CA GLU A 9 19.92 -11.50 -2.68
C GLU A 9 18.86 -12.14 -1.78
N LEU A 10 17.76 -12.63 -2.36
CA LEU A 10 16.72 -13.35 -1.61
C LEU A 10 17.28 -14.60 -0.91
N LYS A 11 18.21 -15.31 -1.57
CA LYS A 11 18.89 -16.46 -0.97
C LYS A 11 19.73 -16.08 0.26
N LYS A 12 20.35 -14.90 0.29
CA LYS A 12 21.06 -14.39 1.49
C LYS A 12 20.11 -14.12 2.64
N GLN A 13 18.88 -13.72 2.34
CA GLN A 13 17.80 -13.51 3.32
C GLN A 13 17.09 -14.82 3.75
N GLY A 14 17.65 -15.98 3.37
CA GLY A 14 17.10 -17.29 3.72
C GLY A 14 15.88 -17.71 2.90
N ARG A 15 15.55 -17.01 1.80
CA ARG A 15 14.41 -17.32 0.92
C ARG A 15 14.88 -17.78 -0.45
N ALA A 16 14.57 -19.03 -0.79
CA ALA A 16 14.95 -19.65 -2.05
C ALA A 16 13.94 -19.33 -3.18
N LEU A 17 13.77 -18.06 -3.50
CA LEU A 17 13.06 -17.65 -4.70
C LEU A 17 14.01 -17.74 -5.90
N SER A 18 13.76 -18.70 -6.80
CA SER A 18 14.56 -18.84 -8.02
C SER A 18 14.26 -17.72 -9.03
N ALA A 19 15.19 -17.44 -9.94
CA ALA A 19 14.96 -16.47 -11.02
C ALA A 19 13.74 -16.85 -11.91
N ASP A 20 13.50 -18.16 -12.10
CA ASP A 20 12.29 -18.65 -12.79
C ASP A 20 11.02 -18.35 -11.99
N ALA A 21 11.06 -18.55 -10.68
CA ALA A 21 9.93 -18.25 -9.80
C ALA A 21 9.61 -16.75 -9.78
N LEU A 22 10.62 -15.89 -9.83
CA LEU A 22 10.45 -14.44 -9.96
C LEU A 22 9.88 -14.05 -11.33
N ASN A 23 10.39 -14.66 -12.41
CA ASN A 23 9.89 -14.44 -13.77
C ASN A 23 8.39 -14.81 -13.88
N LYS A 24 7.95 -15.88 -13.20
CA LYS A 24 6.55 -16.30 -13.14
C LYS A 24 5.66 -15.34 -12.33
N ILE A 25 6.22 -14.65 -11.34
CA ILE A 25 5.51 -13.61 -10.58
C ILE A 25 5.33 -12.36 -11.47
N GLU A 26 6.40 -11.89 -12.10
CA GLU A 26 6.38 -10.66 -12.92
C GLU A 26 5.49 -10.79 -14.15
N ASN A 27 5.58 -11.91 -14.87
CA ASN A 27 4.84 -12.14 -16.11
C ASN A 27 3.47 -12.78 -15.89
N GLY A 28 3.02 -12.92 -14.64
CA GLY A 28 1.75 -13.55 -14.31
C GLY A 28 0.50 -12.69 -14.59
N ARG A 29 0.65 -11.43 -15.05
CA ARG A 29 -0.47 -10.53 -15.31
C ARG A 29 -0.72 -10.37 -16.82
N PRO A 30 -1.95 -10.55 -17.34
CA PRO A 30 -2.27 -10.15 -18.71
C PRO A 30 -2.07 -8.65 -18.84
N LEU A 31 -1.37 -8.24 -19.89
CA LEU A 31 -1.19 -6.82 -20.22
C LEU A 31 -2.43 -6.27 -20.94
N ASP A 32 -3.25 -7.13 -21.55
CA ASP A 32 -4.38 -6.75 -22.42
C ASP A 32 -5.72 -7.41 -22.04
N PRO A 33 -6.86 -6.72 -22.23
CA PRO A 33 -8.19 -7.31 -22.08
C PRO A 33 -8.48 -8.34 -23.18
N GLY A 34 -8.83 -9.57 -22.80
CA GLY A 34 -9.29 -10.63 -23.73
C GLY A 34 -8.46 -11.92 -23.73
N GLU A 35 -7.40 -11.97 -22.94
CA GLU A 35 -6.61 -13.19 -22.78
C GLU A 35 -7.23 -14.16 -21.76
N ASP A 36 -7.31 -15.47 -22.08
CA ASP A 36 -8.00 -16.51 -21.31
C ASP A 36 -7.57 -16.52 -19.81
N GLU A 37 -8.52 -16.23 -18.92
CA GLU A 37 -8.33 -16.08 -17.47
C GLU A 37 -7.85 -17.38 -16.78
N ARG A 38 -8.00 -18.53 -17.45
CA ARG A 38 -7.78 -19.86 -16.85
C ARG A 38 -6.32 -20.28 -16.67
N ASP A 39 -5.36 -19.55 -17.22
CA ASP A 39 -3.93 -19.95 -17.20
C ASP A 39 -2.99 -19.03 -16.38
N ARG A 40 -3.47 -18.00 -15.68
CA ARG A 40 -2.64 -16.81 -15.39
C ARG A 40 -2.57 -16.41 -13.91
N GLN A 41 -2.35 -17.38 -13.05
CA GLN A 41 -1.72 -17.14 -11.75
C GLN A 41 -0.59 -18.15 -11.59
N ILE A 42 0.48 -17.97 -12.38
CA ILE A 42 1.55 -18.97 -12.51
C ILE A 42 2.27 -19.19 -11.17
N ARG A 43 2.26 -18.19 -10.27
CA ARG A 43 2.71 -18.34 -8.89
C ARG A 43 2.06 -17.32 -7.95
N ARG A 44 1.61 -17.77 -6.78
CA ARG A 44 1.17 -16.90 -5.67
C ARG A 44 2.40 -16.41 -4.90
N VAL A 45 2.36 -15.14 -4.48
CA VAL A 45 3.31 -14.54 -3.54
C VAL A 45 2.70 -14.66 -2.14
N ASP A 46 3.39 -15.31 -1.22
CA ASP A 46 2.99 -15.34 0.18
C ASP A 46 3.56 -14.12 0.95
N VAL A 47 3.21 -14.01 2.24
CA VAL A 47 3.64 -12.87 3.07
C VAL A 47 5.16 -12.84 3.26
N ASP A 48 5.78 -14.01 3.32
CA ASP A 48 7.21 -14.15 3.51
C ASP A 48 7.99 -13.71 2.26
N ASP A 49 7.51 -14.12 1.09
CA ASP A 49 8.03 -13.70 -0.21
C ASP A 49 7.93 -12.17 -0.36
N LEU A 50 6.79 -11.57 0.03
CA LEU A 50 6.60 -10.12 -0.01
C LEU A 50 7.61 -9.37 0.88
N VAL A 51 7.83 -9.82 2.11
CA VAL A 51 8.79 -9.20 3.04
C VAL A 51 10.22 -9.38 2.53
N ALA A 52 10.56 -10.55 2.01
CA ALA A 52 11.90 -10.80 1.47
C ALA A 52 12.20 -9.93 0.24
N LEU A 53 11.22 -9.74 -0.65
CA LEU A 53 11.32 -8.83 -1.78
C LEU A 53 11.51 -7.37 -1.32
N ALA A 54 10.75 -6.94 -0.30
CA ALA A 54 10.88 -5.61 0.29
C ALA A 54 12.28 -5.36 0.87
N LEU A 55 12.84 -6.34 1.59
CA LEU A 55 14.20 -6.28 2.12
C LEU A 55 15.26 -6.23 1.00
N ALA A 56 15.14 -7.12 0.01
CA ALA A 56 16.09 -7.19 -1.11
C ALA A 56 16.10 -5.92 -1.97
N LEU A 57 14.94 -5.24 -2.07
CA LEU A 57 14.77 -4.01 -2.85
C LEU A 57 14.86 -2.73 -2.01
N GLN A 58 15.08 -2.86 -0.69
CA GLN A 58 15.17 -1.75 0.26
C GLN A 58 13.96 -0.79 0.22
N VAL A 59 12.77 -1.36 0.13
CA VAL A 59 11.48 -0.63 0.15
C VAL A 59 10.57 -1.15 1.25
N SER A 60 9.53 -0.39 1.60
CA SER A 60 8.45 -0.88 2.46
C SER A 60 7.64 -1.96 1.72
N PRO A 61 7.11 -3.01 2.40
CA PRO A 61 6.17 -3.95 1.78
C PRO A 61 4.97 -3.26 1.12
N THR A 62 4.52 -2.11 1.65
CA THR A 62 3.41 -1.33 1.08
C THR A 62 3.68 -0.82 -0.33
N ALA A 63 4.95 -0.71 -0.75
CA ALA A 63 5.33 -0.27 -2.09
C ALA A 63 4.93 -1.26 -3.20
N PHE A 64 4.71 -2.54 -2.86
CA PHE A 64 4.18 -3.53 -3.80
C PHE A 64 2.65 -3.61 -3.81
N LEU A 65 2.00 -3.02 -2.79
CA LEU A 65 0.56 -3.13 -2.61
C LEU A 65 -0.21 -2.03 -3.34
N LEU A 66 0.41 -0.85 -3.51
CA LEU A 66 -0.23 0.32 -4.13
C LEU A 66 0.67 0.95 -5.20
N PRO A 67 0.07 1.54 -6.26
CA PRO A 67 0.84 2.30 -7.23
C PRO A 67 1.47 3.54 -6.58
N PRO A 68 2.62 4.02 -7.10
CA PRO A 68 3.33 5.18 -6.55
C PRO A 68 2.69 6.52 -6.98
N THR A 69 1.39 6.67 -6.72
CA THR A 69 0.60 7.87 -7.02
C THR A 69 -0.44 8.08 -5.92
N ILE A 70 -0.84 9.34 -5.74
CA ILE A 70 -1.99 9.73 -4.90
C ILE A 70 -3.22 10.14 -5.72
N ALA A 71 -3.09 10.15 -7.05
CA ALA A 71 -4.14 10.55 -7.98
C ALA A 71 -4.81 9.35 -8.64
N GLY A 72 -6.10 9.50 -8.93
CA GLY A 72 -6.93 8.47 -9.56
C GLY A 72 -7.43 7.41 -8.59
N ASP A 73 -8.00 6.35 -9.15
CA ASP A 73 -8.60 5.25 -8.42
C ASP A 73 -7.75 3.99 -8.46
N VAL A 74 -7.79 3.21 -7.39
CA VAL A 74 -7.09 1.94 -7.25
C VAL A 74 -8.06 0.84 -6.84
N GLN A 75 -7.94 -0.32 -7.48
CA GLN A 75 -8.68 -1.52 -7.11
C GLN A 75 -7.91 -2.27 -6.02
N LEU A 76 -8.40 -2.20 -4.77
CA LEU A 76 -7.78 -2.88 -3.62
C LEU A 76 -8.12 -4.37 -3.57
N ALA A 77 -9.35 -4.70 -3.95
CA ALA A 77 -9.85 -6.07 -4.03
C ALA A 77 -10.90 -6.15 -5.14
N ARG A 78 -11.28 -7.37 -5.53
CA ARG A 78 -12.40 -7.57 -6.46
C ARG A 78 -13.64 -6.86 -5.92
N GLY A 79 -14.16 -5.90 -6.68
CA GLY A 79 -15.34 -5.11 -6.30
C GLY A 79 -15.10 -3.98 -5.30
N LYS A 80 -13.84 -3.71 -4.89
CA LYS A 80 -13.50 -2.59 -4.00
C LYS A 80 -12.48 -1.67 -4.68
N THR A 81 -12.99 -0.55 -5.16
CA THR A 81 -12.21 0.55 -5.71
C THR A 81 -12.28 1.74 -4.76
N VAL A 82 -11.14 2.41 -4.52
CA VAL A 82 -11.04 3.62 -3.69
C VAL A 82 -10.08 4.61 -4.34
N SER A 83 -10.07 5.86 -3.90
CA SER A 83 -9.05 6.81 -4.36
C SER A 83 -7.65 6.35 -3.94
N ALA A 84 -6.64 6.63 -4.77
CA ALA A 84 -5.25 6.28 -4.47
C ALA A 84 -4.78 6.93 -3.15
N LEU A 85 -5.22 8.16 -2.87
CA LEU A 85 -4.95 8.84 -1.60
C LEU A 85 -5.54 8.08 -0.40
N ASP A 86 -6.79 7.64 -0.49
CA ASP A 86 -7.43 6.87 0.59
C ASP A 86 -6.73 5.56 0.86
N ALA A 87 -6.36 4.86 -0.21
CA ALA A 87 -5.58 3.63 -0.12
C ALA A 87 -4.25 3.88 0.60
N TRP A 88 -3.50 4.93 0.22
CA TRP A 88 -2.23 5.27 0.88
C TRP A 88 -2.41 5.67 2.34
N MET A 89 -3.44 6.44 2.66
CA MET A 89 -3.76 6.81 4.03
C MET A 89 -4.13 5.59 4.89
N TRP A 90 -4.79 4.59 4.31
CA TRP A 90 -5.13 3.35 4.98
C TRP A 90 -3.93 2.43 5.20
N VAL A 91 -3.13 2.13 4.15
CA VAL A 91 -1.97 1.22 4.30
C VAL A 91 -0.85 1.79 5.17
N THR A 92 -0.83 3.11 5.37
CA THR A 92 0.12 3.81 6.27
C THR A 92 -0.48 4.09 7.66
N SER A 93 -1.61 3.45 7.97
CA SER A 93 -2.30 3.52 9.25
C SER A 93 -2.66 4.93 9.70
N ARG A 94 -2.98 5.82 8.76
CA ARG A 94 -3.39 7.20 9.09
C ARG A 94 -4.89 7.30 9.35
N ARG A 95 -5.73 6.65 8.55
CA ARG A 95 -7.19 6.57 8.73
C ARG A 95 -7.79 5.30 8.09
N PRO A 96 -8.94 4.80 8.56
CA PRO A 96 -9.62 3.67 7.94
C PRO A 96 -10.16 4.01 6.53
N LEU A 97 -10.39 2.99 5.69
CA LEU A 97 -11.02 3.16 4.37
C LEU A 97 -12.48 3.62 4.44
N THR A 98 -13.15 3.42 5.57
CA THR A 98 -14.55 3.75 5.77
C THR A 98 -14.75 4.13 7.23
N ILE A 99 -15.46 5.23 7.45
CA ILE A 99 -15.94 5.63 8.78
C ILE A 99 -17.36 5.09 8.90
N PRO A 100 -17.68 4.28 9.93
CA PRO A 100 -19.03 3.78 10.14
C PRO A 100 -20.05 4.92 10.26
N GLU A 101 -21.28 4.70 9.79
CA GLU A 101 -22.36 5.64 10.03
C GLU A 101 -22.65 5.71 11.53
N GLY A 102 -22.78 6.92 12.07
CA GLY A 102 -22.97 7.15 13.51
C GLY A 102 -21.69 7.00 14.35
N ASP A 103 -20.51 6.93 13.73
CA ASP A 103 -19.24 6.99 14.45
C ASP A 103 -19.18 8.23 15.36
N ASP A 104 -18.78 8.01 16.61
CA ASP A 104 -18.65 9.05 17.64
C ASP A 104 -17.29 9.79 17.57
N GLY A 105 -16.57 9.62 16.47
CA GLY A 105 -15.26 10.20 16.22
C GLY A 105 -14.08 9.30 16.60
N THR A 106 -14.31 8.06 17.02
CA THR A 106 -13.24 7.15 17.44
C THR A 106 -12.66 6.29 16.31
N ALA A 107 -13.32 6.15 15.16
CA ALA A 107 -12.86 5.23 14.10
C ALA A 107 -11.39 5.43 13.67
N VAL A 108 -10.93 6.68 13.62
CA VAL A 108 -9.52 6.99 13.29
C VAL A 108 -8.59 6.53 14.40
N ALA A 109 -8.98 6.76 15.67
CA ALA A 109 -8.20 6.35 16.83
C ALA A 109 -8.10 4.82 16.91
N ASP A 110 -9.22 4.13 16.75
CA ASP A 110 -9.28 2.67 16.75
C ASP A 110 -8.43 2.07 15.64
N HIS A 111 -8.54 2.61 14.43
CA HIS A 111 -7.70 2.17 13.31
C HIS A 111 -6.20 2.25 13.65
N GLN A 112 -5.75 3.34 14.28
CA GLN A 112 -4.36 3.47 14.71
C GLN A 112 -4.00 2.56 15.88
N ILE A 113 -4.91 2.36 16.84
CA ILE A 113 -4.69 1.49 18.00
C ILE A 113 -4.40 0.06 17.55
N TYR A 114 -5.18 -0.44 16.58
CA TYR A 114 -5.05 -1.80 16.06
C TYR A 114 -3.94 -1.96 15.01
N SER A 115 -3.48 -0.87 14.38
CA SER A 115 -2.48 -0.94 13.31
C SER A 115 -1.06 -0.55 13.76
N LEU A 116 -0.91 0.18 14.86
CA LEU A 116 0.36 0.76 15.28
C LEU A 116 0.67 0.53 16.77
N PRO A 117 1.95 0.29 17.13
CA PRO A 117 2.37 0.31 18.52
C PRO A 117 2.20 1.70 19.12
N VAL A 118 2.06 1.78 20.44
CA VAL A 118 1.72 3.01 21.18
C VAL A 118 2.55 4.23 20.75
N GLY A 119 3.86 4.08 20.59
CA GLY A 119 4.77 5.19 20.24
C GLY A 119 4.70 5.70 18.79
N LEU A 120 3.99 5.01 17.89
CA LEU A 120 3.84 5.41 16.48
C LEU A 120 2.45 5.95 16.14
N ARG A 121 1.51 5.90 17.09
CA ARG A 121 0.14 6.38 16.88
C ARG A 121 0.15 7.91 16.75
N ARG A 122 -0.57 8.42 15.76
CA ARG A 122 -0.84 9.86 15.54
C ARG A 122 -2.19 10.25 16.12
N LEU A 123 -2.55 9.70 17.28
CA LEU A 123 -3.82 10.02 17.94
C LEU A 123 -3.86 11.54 18.09
N GLY A 124 -4.73 12.18 17.30
CA GLY A 124 -5.00 13.60 17.47
C GLY A 124 -5.48 13.79 18.91
N LYS A 125 -5.11 14.90 19.53
CA LYS A 125 -5.76 15.24 20.80
C LYS A 125 -7.27 15.35 20.52
N PRO A 126 -8.14 14.81 21.38
CA PRO A 126 -9.57 15.06 21.27
C PRO A 126 -9.79 16.58 21.20
N GLY A 127 -10.33 17.08 20.08
CA GLY A 127 -10.58 18.51 19.87
C GLY A 127 -9.58 19.29 19.00
N GLU A 128 -8.53 18.66 18.43
CA GLU A 128 -7.76 19.33 17.37
C GLU A 128 -8.59 19.34 16.07
N PRO A 129 -8.92 20.52 15.50
CA PRO A 129 -9.67 20.61 14.26
C PRO A 129 -8.92 19.84 13.19
N GLY A 130 -9.63 18.88 12.57
CA GLY A 130 -9.12 18.11 11.45
C GLY A 130 -8.48 19.04 10.43
N ILE A 131 -7.35 18.60 9.88
CA ILE A 131 -6.62 19.23 8.78
C ILE A 131 -7.63 19.93 7.88
N GLN A 132 -7.70 21.25 7.99
CA GLN A 132 -8.61 22.04 7.18
C GLN A 132 -8.22 21.77 5.74
N THR A 133 -9.22 21.30 4.98
CA THR A 133 -9.26 21.40 3.54
C THR A 133 -8.76 22.78 3.13
N THR A 134 -7.93 22.79 2.09
CA THR A 134 -7.46 23.96 1.36
C THR A 134 -8.55 25.01 1.17
N GLU A 135 -8.60 26.01 2.05
CA GLU A 135 -9.26 27.29 1.77
C GLU A 135 -8.35 28.40 2.29
N GLY A 136 -7.94 29.29 1.38
CA GLY A 136 -7.35 30.57 1.73
C GLY A 136 -5.82 30.67 1.69
N PHE A 137 -5.17 30.29 0.59
CA PHE A 137 -3.94 31.01 0.21
C PHE A 137 -4.35 32.28 -0.54
N VAL A 138 -4.43 33.39 0.19
CA VAL A 138 -4.45 34.75 -0.39
C VAL A 138 -3.03 35.27 -0.27
N PRO A 139 -2.27 35.46 -1.37
CA PRO A 139 -0.96 36.09 -1.28
C PRO A 139 -1.15 37.55 -0.84
N MET A 140 -0.40 37.95 0.19
CA MET A 140 -0.26 39.35 0.58
C MET A 140 0.34 40.14 -0.59
N PRO A 141 -0.10 41.38 -0.85
CA PRO A 141 0.56 42.23 -1.82
C PRO A 141 1.94 42.65 -1.28
N ASP A 142 2.95 42.58 -2.14
CA ASP A 142 4.26 43.17 -1.87
C ASP A 142 4.11 44.70 -1.77
N GLU A 143 4.73 45.28 -0.73
CA GLU A 143 4.82 46.73 -0.48
C GLU A 143 5.52 47.50 -1.61
#